data_AF-A0AAW8WLT2-F1
#
_entry.id   AF-A0AAW8WLT2-F1
#
_cell.length_a   1.000
_cell.length_b   1.000
_cell.length_c   1.000
_cell.angle_alpha   90.00
_cell.angle_beta   90.00
_cell.angle_gamma   90.00
#
_symmetry.space_group_name_H-M   'P 1'
#
loop_
_entity.id
_entity.type
_entity.pdbx_description
1 polymer ?
#
loop_
_entity_poly.entity_id
_entity_poly.type
_entity_poly.pdbx_seq_one_letter_code
_entity_poly.pdbx_strand_id
1 'polypeptide(L)'
;MQVTFGIDVSKSTSTVCELIGESKNELTITNNRPGFIQLLHELTAFSKHPQIIFEATGVYSRTLQSFLEDYGYDYVILNPLKAKKEMDMGLRHNKTDKTDAYHLALIQRLYHHPINQLQSQTYKQLNALSRFYDQLTADLVMAKNRLHQALQSTFPEIENLFSSAKGKNYWQIVVRYP
;
A
#
# COMPACT_ATOMS: atom_id res chain seq x y z
N MET A 1 15.75 11.60 -25.34
CA MET A 1 14.98 10.36 -25.17
C MET A 1 14.23 10.41 -23.86
N GLN A 2 13.01 9.90 -23.82
CA GLN A 2 12.24 9.74 -22.60
C GLN A 2 12.67 8.43 -21.92
N VAL A 3 12.92 8.49 -20.63
CA VAL A 3 13.34 7.34 -19.81
C VAL A 3 12.21 7.02 -18.86
N THR A 4 11.82 5.75 -18.80
CA THR A 4 10.71 5.29 -17.96
C THR A 4 11.19 4.14 -17.06
N PHE A 5 10.98 4.29 -15.77
CA PHE A 5 11.27 3.29 -14.75
C PHE A 5 9.96 2.62 -14.33
N GLY A 6 9.85 1.33 -14.59
CA GLY A 6 8.80 0.50 -14.01
C GLY A 6 9.34 -0.25 -12.80
N ILE A 7 8.67 -0.15 -11.65
CA ILE A 7 9.10 -0.78 -10.42
C ILE A 7 8.00 -1.73 -9.92
N ASP A 8 8.33 -3.01 -9.87
CA ASP A 8 7.50 -4.02 -9.23
C ASP A 8 7.97 -4.22 -7.78
N VAL A 9 7.09 -3.89 -6.83
CA VAL A 9 7.42 -3.81 -5.40
C VAL A 9 6.92 -5.06 -4.68
N SER A 10 7.86 -5.89 -4.24
CA SER A 10 7.59 -7.05 -3.37
C SER A 10 7.87 -6.72 -1.89
N LYS A 11 7.80 -7.72 -1.01
CA LYS A 11 8.02 -7.52 0.44
C LYS A 11 9.45 -7.07 0.78
N SER A 12 10.46 -7.83 0.34
CA SER A 12 11.87 -7.65 0.73
C SER A 12 12.74 -7.00 -0.34
N THR A 13 12.36 -7.17 -1.61
CA THR A 13 13.08 -6.70 -2.78
C THR A 13 12.10 -6.08 -3.76
N SER A 14 12.59 -5.26 -4.67
CA SER A 14 11.82 -4.72 -5.79
C SER A 14 12.60 -4.93 -7.08
N THR A 15 11.88 -5.26 -8.14
CA THR A 15 12.44 -5.37 -9.49
C THR A 15 12.23 -4.02 -10.16
N VAL A 16 13.31 -3.44 -10.68
CA VAL A 16 13.31 -2.16 -11.37
C VAL A 16 13.66 -2.43 -12.82
N CYS A 17 12.85 -1.94 -13.74
CA CYS A 17 13.10 -1.97 -15.16
C CYS A 17 13.25 -0.55 -15.70
N GLU A 18 14.38 -0.29 -16.33
CA GLU A 18 14.70 0.95 -17.00
C GLU A 18 14.42 0.78 -18.49
N LEU A 19 13.52 1.59 -19.02
CA LEU A 19 13.15 1.58 -20.43
C LEU A 19 13.64 2.86 -21.11
N ILE A 20 14.58 2.71 -22.03
CA ILE A 20 15.25 3.80 -22.75
C ILE A 20 15.08 3.56 -24.25
N GLY A 21 14.05 4.18 -24.84
CA GLY A 21 13.64 3.81 -26.20
C GLY A 21 13.28 2.32 -26.25
N GLU A 22 13.93 1.55 -27.13
CA GLU A 22 13.73 0.09 -27.24
C GLU A 22 14.67 -0.74 -26.35
N SER A 23 15.66 -0.11 -25.71
CA SER A 23 16.58 -0.80 -24.80
C SER A 23 15.95 -0.92 -23.42
N LYS A 24 16.07 -2.11 -22.83
CA LYS A 24 15.67 -2.37 -21.44
C LYS A 24 16.88 -2.81 -20.60
N ASN A 25 16.93 -2.32 -19.37
CA ASN A 25 17.82 -2.81 -18.32
C ASN A 25 16.97 -3.22 -17.12
N GLU A 26 17.36 -4.28 -16.42
CA GLU A 26 16.63 -4.79 -15.26
C GLU A 26 17.59 -5.00 -14.10
N LEU A 27 17.18 -4.55 -12.93
CA LEU A 27 17.94 -4.67 -11.70
C LEU A 27 17.01 -4.99 -10.53
N THR A 28 17.53 -5.70 -9.53
CA THR A 28 16.79 -5.98 -8.30
C THR A 28 17.42 -5.20 -7.17
N ILE A 29 16.61 -4.42 -6.46
CA ILE A 29 17.00 -3.70 -5.25
C ILE A 29 16.39 -4.34 -4.01
N THR A 30 17.03 -4.15 -2.87
CA THR A 30 16.44 -4.46 -1.56
C THR A 30 15.55 -3.32 -1.07
N ASN A 31 14.44 -3.63 -0.40
CA ASN A 31 13.51 -2.64 0.16
C ASN A 31 14.01 -2.10 1.50
N ASN A 32 15.22 -1.59 1.49
CA ASN A 32 15.91 -0.99 2.62
C ASN A 32 16.77 0.17 2.13
N ARG A 33 17.41 0.87 3.07
CA ARG A 33 18.23 2.05 2.75
C ARG A 33 19.32 1.77 1.69
N PRO A 34 20.13 0.69 1.77
CA PRO A 34 21.08 0.37 0.71
C PRO A 34 20.47 0.26 -0.69
N GLY A 35 19.35 -0.48 -0.83
CA GLY A 35 18.72 -0.67 -2.14
C GLY A 35 18.06 0.60 -2.67
N PHE A 36 17.52 1.46 -1.80
CA PHE A 36 17.02 2.77 -2.22
C PHE A 36 18.14 3.76 -2.59
N ILE A 37 19.31 3.69 -1.96
CA ILE A 37 20.48 4.45 -2.40
C ILE A 37 20.94 3.98 -3.78
N GLN A 38 20.93 2.67 -4.04
CA GLN A 38 21.20 2.15 -5.37
C GLN A 38 20.20 2.68 -6.40
N LEU A 39 18.90 2.67 -6.09
CA LEU A 39 17.88 3.25 -6.95
C LEU A 39 18.12 4.75 -7.20
N LEU A 40 18.53 5.52 -6.19
CA LEU A 40 18.86 6.93 -6.34
C LEU A 40 19.99 7.13 -7.34
N HIS A 41 21.06 6.33 -7.24
CA HIS A 41 22.19 6.41 -8.14
C HIS A 41 21.76 6.21 -9.59
N GLU A 42 20.96 5.19 -9.86
CA GLU A 42 20.41 4.93 -11.20
C GLU A 42 19.55 6.11 -11.69
N LEU A 43 18.66 6.64 -10.85
CA LEU A 43 17.81 7.78 -11.22
C LEU A 43 18.64 9.04 -11.51
N THR A 44 19.72 9.29 -10.77
CA THR A 44 20.60 10.46 -10.95
C THR A 44 21.54 10.36 -12.14
N ALA A 45 21.73 9.16 -12.70
CA ALA A 45 22.54 8.97 -13.90
C ALA A 45 21.93 9.65 -15.15
N PHE A 46 20.65 10.02 -15.10
CA PHE A 46 19.92 10.64 -16.19
C PHE A 46 19.82 12.17 -16.01
N SER A 47 20.17 12.92 -17.07
CA SER A 47 20.12 14.39 -17.07
C SER A 47 18.71 14.99 -17.11
N LYS A 48 17.70 14.18 -17.46
CA LYS A 48 16.28 14.54 -17.40
C LYS A 48 15.59 13.65 -16.38
N HIS A 49 14.66 14.23 -15.61
CA HIS A 49 13.86 13.46 -14.66
C HIS A 49 13.14 12.31 -15.37
N PRO A 50 13.43 11.05 -15.01
CA PRO A 50 12.77 9.90 -15.59
C PRO A 50 11.32 9.83 -15.10
N GLN A 51 10.45 9.20 -15.89
CA GLN A 51 9.11 8.86 -15.44
C GLN A 51 9.16 7.61 -14.60
N ILE A 52 8.61 7.64 -13.39
CA ILE A 52 8.61 6.49 -12.48
C ILE A 52 7.19 5.97 -12.35
N ILE A 53 6.99 4.66 -12.49
CA ILE A 53 5.70 4.01 -12.33
C ILE A 53 5.82 2.72 -11.52
N PHE A 54 4.88 2.52 -10.60
CA PHE A 54 4.78 1.29 -9.82
C PHE A 54 3.33 0.95 -9.45
N GLU A 55 3.10 -0.30 -9.07
CA GLU A 55 1.80 -0.78 -8.61
C GLU A 55 1.61 -0.57 -7.10
N ALA A 56 0.39 -0.26 -6.68
CA ALA A 56 0.03 -0.15 -5.27
C ALA A 56 -0.04 -1.51 -4.55
N THR A 57 1.09 -2.08 -4.13
CA THR A 57 1.18 -3.35 -3.36
C THR A 57 1.07 -3.14 -1.84
N GLY A 58 0.14 -2.29 -1.40
CA GLY A 58 -0.18 -2.10 0.02
C GLY A 58 0.89 -1.31 0.80
N VAL A 59 1.39 -1.89 1.91
CA VAL A 59 2.34 -1.20 2.81
C VAL A 59 3.73 -1.07 2.19
N TYR A 60 4.12 -2.00 1.31
CA TYR A 60 5.47 -2.03 0.74
C TYR A 60 5.70 -0.86 -0.24
N SER A 61 4.74 -0.59 -1.12
CA SER A 61 4.80 0.55 -2.06
C SER A 61 4.83 1.91 -1.37
N ARG A 62 4.35 2.03 -0.12
CA ARG A 62 4.40 3.27 0.66
C ARG A 62 5.84 3.69 0.99
N THR A 63 6.73 2.74 1.23
CA THR A 63 8.14 3.06 1.54
C THR A 63 8.86 3.64 0.33
N LEU A 64 8.64 3.05 -0.85
CA LEU A 64 9.12 3.59 -2.12
C LEU A 64 8.51 4.97 -2.41
N GLN A 65 7.21 5.13 -2.16
CA GLN A 65 6.52 6.42 -2.32
C GLN A 65 7.18 7.52 -1.47
N SER A 66 7.34 7.29 -0.16
CA SER A 66 7.98 8.26 0.72
C SER A 66 9.41 8.58 0.29
N PHE A 67 10.17 7.56 -0.13
CA PHE A 67 11.52 7.78 -0.66
C PHE A 67 11.51 8.70 -1.90
N LEU A 68 10.64 8.45 -2.88
CA LEU A 68 10.58 9.29 -4.09
C LEU A 68 10.14 10.73 -3.75
N GLU A 69 9.21 10.90 -2.82
CA GLU A 69 8.77 12.20 -2.32
C GLU A 69 9.91 12.97 -1.63
N ASP A 70 10.68 12.29 -0.76
CA ASP A 70 11.79 12.89 -0.02
C ASP A 70 12.92 13.40 -0.94
N TYR A 71 13.12 12.75 -2.09
CA TYR A 71 14.11 13.15 -3.10
C TYR A 71 13.51 13.96 -4.27
N GLY A 72 12.22 14.32 -4.20
CA GLY A 72 11.59 15.21 -5.19
C GLY A 72 11.35 14.60 -6.58
N TYR A 73 11.15 13.28 -6.65
CA TYR A 73 10.79 12.59 -7.89
C TYR A 73 9.28 12.49 -8.08
N ASP A 74 8.82 12.83 -9.28
CA ASP A 74 7.46 12.56 -9.73
C ASP A 74 7.28 11.08 -10.05
N TYR A 75 6.13 10.53 -9.66
CA TYR A 75 5.81 9.13 -9.87
C TYR A 75 4.33 8.90 -10.18
N VAL A 76 4.04 7.74 -10.75
CA VAL A 76 2.70 7.23 -11.02
C VAL A 76 2.48 5.97 -10.19
N ILE A 77 1.38 5.92 -9.45
CA ILE A 77 0.92 4.72 -8.77
C ILE A 77 -0.31 4.18 -9.48
N LEU A 78 -0.22 2.96 -9.99
CA LEU A 78 -1.35 2.24 -10.56
C LEU A 78 -2.03 1.33 -9.55
N ASN A 79 -3.36 1.24 -9.67
CA ASN A 79 -4.12 0.21 -8.98
C ASN A 79 -3.83 -1.16 -9.63
N PRO A 80 -3.57 -2.22 -8.85
CA PRO A 80 -3.38 -3.60 -9.34
C PRO A 80 -4.37 -4.05 -10.42
N LEU A 81 -5.66 -3.77 -10.20
CA LEU A 81 -6.72 -4.15 -11.14
C LEU A 81 -6.62 -3.37 -12.46
N LYS A 82 -6.21 -2.10 -12.39
CA LYS A 82 -6.03 -1.25 -13.57
C LYS A 82 -4.81 -1.69 -14.37
N ALA A 83 -3.67 -1.93 -13.69
CA ALA A 83 -2.46 -2.44 -14.32
C ALA A 83 -2.74 -3.75 -15.07
N LYS A 84 -3.39 -4.72 -14.42
CA LYS A 84 -3.77 -6.01 -15.03
C LYS A 84 -4.70 -5.84 -16.25
N LYS A 85 -5.69 -4.95 -16.17
CA LYS A 85 -6.62 -4.71 -17.29
C LYS A 85 -5.91 -4.08 -18.50
N GLU A 86 -5.01 -3.12 -18.27
CA GLU A 86 -4.25 -2.48 -19.34
C GLU A 86 -3.23 -3.44 -19.97
N MET A 87 -2.63 -4.33 -19.16
CA MET A 87 -1.83 -5.46 -19.67
C MET A 87 -2.64 -6.35 -20.62
N ASP A 88 -3.86 -6.72 -20.21
CA ASP A 88 -4.74 -7.59 -20.99
C ASP A 88 -5.22 -6.96 -22.30
N MET A 89 -5.39 -5.63 -22.36
CA MET A 89 -5.91 -4.93 -23.54
C MET A 89 -4.84 -4.59 -24.59
N GLY A 90 -3.65 -4.15 -24.16
CA GLY A 90 -2.64 -3.60 -25.08
C GLY A 90 -1.39 -4.47 -25.28
N LEU A 91 -1.10 -5.40 -24.36
CA LEU A 91 0.22 -6.05 -24.26
C LEU A 91 0.17 -7.58 -24.35
N ARG A 92 -1.03 -8.17 -24.45
CA ARG A 92 -1.28 -9.63 -24.38
C ARG A 92 -0.59 -10.47 -25.47
N HIS A 93 -0.18 -9.86 -26.58
CA HIS A 93 0.36 -10.61 -27.74
C HIS A 93 1.82 -11.09 -27.56
N ASN A 94 2.61 -10.49 -26.66
CA ASN A 94 4.05 -10.78 -26.54
C ASN A 94 4.41 -11.35 -25.15
N LYS A 95 3.91 -12.56 -24.85
CA LYS A 95 3.85 -13.15 -23.50
C LYS A 95 5.06 -14.00 -23.07
N THR A 96 6.16 -14.04 -23.81
CA THR A 96 7.13 -15.13 -23.60
C THR A 96 8.19 -14.91 -22.53
N ASP A 97 8.61 -13.69 -22.16
CA ASP A 97 9.61 -13.48 -21.07
C ASP A 97 9.68 -12.00 -20.62
N LYS A 98 8.64 -11.50 -19.95
CA LYS A 98 8.59 -10.09 -19.51
C LYS A 98 8.32 -10.01 -18.01
N THR A 99 9.14 -9.23 -17.31
CA THR A 99 8.98 -8.92 -15.89
C THR A 99 7.84 -7.93 -15.69
N ASP A 100 7.17 -7.98 -14.54
CA ASP A 100 6.09 -7.06 -14.18
C ASP A 100 6.57 -5.60 -14.17
N ALA A 101 7.82 -5.38 -13.77
CA ALA A 101 8.50 -4.09 -13.84
C ALA A 101 8.59 -3.55 -15.28
N TYR A 102 9.00 -4.37 -16.25
CA TYR A 102 9.03 -3.98 -17.66
C TYR A 102 7.64 -3.66 -18.20
N HIS A 103 6.63 -4.43 -17.77
CA HIS A 103 5.25 -4.15 -18.15
C HIS A 103 4.74 -2.81 -17.65
N LEU A 104 5.05 -2.46 -16.40
CA LEU A 104 4.70 -1.15 -15.83
C LEU A 104 5.34 -0.02 -16.65
N ALA A 105 6.63 -0.14 -17.00
CA ALA A 105 7.32 0.85 -17.82
C ALA A 105 6.65 1.02 -19.21
N LEU A 106 6.25 -0.08 -19.85
CA LEU A 106 5.53 -0.05 -21.12
C LEU A 106 4.15 0.61 -20.99
N ILE A 107 3.40 0.30 -19.94
CA ILE A 107 2.09 0.91 -19.69
C ILE A 107 2.23 2.43 -19.60
N GLN A 108 3.22 2.93 -18.85
CA GLN A 108 3.41 4.38 -18.74
C GLN A 108 3.83 5.02 -20.07
N ARG A 109 4.66 4.33 -20.86
CA ARG A 109 5.06 4.80 -22.19
C ARG A 109 3.88 4.84 -23.18
N LEU A 110 2.92 3.92 -23.07
CA LEU A 110 1.78 3.83 -23.98
C LEU A 110 0.63 4.75 -23.58
N TYR A 111 0.27 4.78 -22.29
CA TYR A 111 -0.94 5.44 -21.81
C TYR A 111 -0.67 6.80 -21.16
N HIS A 112 0.59 7.15 -20.88
CA HIS A 112 1.00 8.44 -20.31
C HIS A 112 0.14 8.87 -19.12
N HIS A 113 0.02 8.01 -18.11
CA HIS A 113 -0.79 8.31 -16.93
C HIS A 113 -0.29 9.59 -16.24
N PRO A 114 -1.21 10.40 -15.68
CA PRO A 114 -0.85 11.61 -14.96
C PRO A 114 -0.07 11.27 -13.70
N ILE A 115 0.87 12.15 -13.35
CA ILE A 115 1.65 12.09 -12.12
C ILE A 115 0.71 12.10 -10.91
N ASN A 116 1.04 11.33 -9.88
CA ASN A 116 0.28 11.30 -8.65
C ASN A 116 0.35 12.65 -7.94
N GLN A 117 -0.82 13.19 -7.57
CA GLN A 117 -0.88 14.39 -6.76
C GLN A 117 -0.34 14.11 -5.36
N LEU A 118 0.68 14.88 -4.96
CA LEU A 118 1.20 14.86 -3.60
C LEU A 118 0.12 15.38 -2.64
N GLN A 119 -0.40 14.47 -1.83
CA GLN A 119 -1.27 14.85 -0.72
C GLN A 119 -0.43 15.52 0.37
N SER A 120 -0.96 16.57 1.00
CA SER A 120 -0.28 17.21 2.13
C SER A 120 -0.06 16.20 3.26
N GLN A 121 1.06 16.35 3.96
CA GLN A 121 1.41 15.44 5.06
C GLN A 121 0.32 15.42 6.15
N THR A 122 -0.28 16.57 6.44
CA THR A 122 -1.42 16.70 7.36
C THR A 122 -2.61 15.86 6.91
N TYR A 123 -2.96 15.89 5.63
CA TYR A 123 -4.06 15.10 5.09
C TYR A 123 -3.78 13.60 5.16
N LYS A 124 -2.55 13.17 4.83
CA LYS A 124 -2.10 11.78 4.98
C LYS A 124 -2.23 11.29 6.42
N GLN A 125 -1.81 12.10 7.39
CA GLN A 125 -1.88 11.79 8.82
C GLN A 125 -3.33 11.69 9.32
N LEU A 126 -4.18 12.66 8.95
CA LEU A 126 -5.60 12.64 9.33
C LEU A 126 -6.32 11.40 8.79
N ASN A 127 -6.08 11.04 7.52
CA ASN A 127 -6.64 9.81 6.95
C ASN A 127 -6.15 8.54 7.67
N ALA A 128 -4.87 8.50 8.07
CA ALA A 128 -4.34 7.37 8.83
C ALA A 128 -5.01 7.26 10.21
N LEU A 129 -5.16 8.38 10.92
CA LEU A 129 -5.86 8.42 12.22
C LEU A 129 -7.33 8.04 12.10
N SER A 130 -8.04 8.51 11.07
CA SER A 130 -9.43 8.15 10.82
C SER A 130 -9.58 6.64 10.63
N ARG A 131 -8.74 6.03 9.79
CA ARG A 131 -8.76 4.57 9.57
C ARG A 131 -8.45 3.79 10.85
N PHE A 132 -7.50 4.28 11.65
CA PHE A 132 -7.15 3.66 12.92
C PHE A 132 -8.30 3.73 13.92
N TYR A 133 -9.01 4.87 13.98
CA TYR A 133 -10.21 5.04 14.79
C TYR A 133 -11.32 4.07 14.37
N ASP A 134 -11.58 3.93 13.08
CA ASP A 134 -12.59 2.99 12.56
C ASP A 134 -12.23 1.54 12.93
N GLN A 135 -10.96 1.16 12.82
CA GLN A 135 -10.46 -0.14 13.21
C GLN A 135 -10.65 -0.40 14.70
N LEU A 136 -10.25 0.54 15.57
CA LEU A 136 -10.47 0.43 17.01
C LEU A 136 -11.95 0.31 17.38
N THR A 137 -12.82 1.02 16.66
CA THR A 137 -14.27 0.95 16.85
C THR A 137 -14.80 -0.43 16.48
N ALA A 138 -14.35 -0.99 15.36
CA ALA A 138 -14.71 -2.36 14.96
C ALA A 138 -14.20 -3.40 15.96
N ASP A 139 -12.96 -3.27 16.43
CA ASP A 139 -12.37 -4.16 17.43
C ASP A 139 -13.13 -4.12 18.76
N LEU A 140 -13.53 -2.92 19.19
CA LEU A 140 -14.34 -2.71 20.39
C LEU A 140 -15.70 -3.41 20.26
N VAL A 141 -16.38 -3.27 19.12
CA VAL A 141 -17.66 -3.97 18.86
C VAL A 141 -17.46 -5.49 18.87
N MET A 142 -16.42 -6.00 18.22
CA MET A 142 -16.10 -7.43 18.24
C MET A 142 -15.83 -7.94 19.65
N ALA A 143 -15.05 -7.21 20.45
CA ALA A 143 -14.75 -7.58 21.84
C ALA A 143 -16.01 -7.61 22.70
N LYS A 144 -16.91 -6.61 22.55
CA LYS A 144 -18.20 -6.60 23.25
C LYS A 144 -19.08 -7.79 22.89
N ASN A 145 -19.18 -8.12 21.60
CA ASN A 145 -19.98 -9.26 21.15
C ASN A 145 -19.44 -10.58 21.71
N ARG A 146 -18.11 -10.75 21.72
CA ARG A 146 -17.45 -11.92 22.33
C ARG A 146 -17.73 -12.03 23.83
N LEU A 147 -17.64 -10.91 24.55
CA LEU A 147 -17.95 -10.87 25.98
C LEU A 147 -19.43 -11.22 26.24
N HIS A 148 -20.34 -10.62 25.50
CA HIS A 148 -21.77 -10.92 25.63
C HIS A 148 -22.06 -12.40 25.38
N GLN A 149 -21.45 -13.00 24.35
CA GLN A 149 -21.59 -14.44 24.09
C GLN A 149 -21.08 -15.31 25.25
N ALA A 150 -19.94 -14.96 25.85
CA ALA A 150 -19.39 -15.66 27.00
C ALA A 150 -20.35 -15.57 28.21
N LEU A 151 -20.84 -14.36 28.52
CA LEU A 151 -21.77 -14.13 29.63
C LEU A 151 -23.10 -14.85 29.43
N GLN A 152 -23.64 -14.92 28.22
CA GLN A 152 -24.85 -15.68 27.95
C GLN A 152 -24.67 -17.19 28.19
N SER A 153 -23.44 -17.69 28.11
CA SER A 153 -23.13 -19.10 28.35
C SER A 153 -22.91 -19.42 29.84
N THR A 154 -22.42 -18.47 30.63
CA THR A 154 -22.03 -18.69 32.04
C THR A 154 -22.96 -18.03 33.04
N PHE A 155 -23.54 -16.88 32.71
CA PHE A 155 -24.35 -16.06 33.61
C PHE A 155 -25.36 -15.14 32.86
N PRO A 156 -26.38 -15.72 32.20
CA PRO A 156 -27.34 -14.97 31.37
C PRO A 156 -28.22 -13.99 32.17
N GLU A 157 -28.43 -14.23 33.47
CA GLU A 157 -29.28 -13.39 34.33
C GLU A 157 -28.72 -11.97 34.52
N ILE A 158 -27.44 -11.74 34.21
CA ILE A 158 -26.78 -10.44 34.35
C ILE A 158 -27.49 -9.31 33.58
N GLU A 159 -28.18 -9.64 32.49
CA GLU A 159 -28.93 -8.66 31.69
C GLU A 159 -30.23 -8.22 32.35
N ASN A 160 -30.80 -9.04 33.22
CA ASN A 160 -31.98 -8.69 34.00
C ASN A 160 -31.62 -7.88 35.25
N LEU A 161 -30.37 -7.99 35.72
CA LEU A 161 -29.87 -7.27 36.89
C LEU A 161 -29.52 -5.81 36.60
N PHE A 162 -29.19 -5.48 35.35
CA PHE A 162 -28.75 -4.14 34.97
C PHE A 162 -29.44 -3.62 33.72
N SER A 163 -29.89 -2.36 33.76
CA SER A 163 -30.50 -1.69 32.61
C SER A 163 -29.51 -1.38 31.47
N SER A 164 -28.20 -1.42 31.70
CA SER A 164 -27.19 -1.29 30.64
C SER A 164 -25.84 -1.95 30.98
N ALA A 165 -25.20 -2.53 29.96
CA ALA A 165 -23.83 -3.08 30.02
C ALA A 165 -22.72 -1.99 30.02
N LYS A 166 -23.03 -0.78 30.48
CA LYS A 166 -22.10 0.37 30.52
C LYS A 166 -21.79 0.83 31.95
N GLY A 167 -22.58 0.39 32.94
CA GLY A 167 -22.43 0.83 34.32
C GLY A 167 -21.18 0.26 35.00
N LYS A 168 -20.60 1.05 35.92
CA LYS A 168 -19.43 0.61 36.73
C LYS A 168 -19.71 -0.69 37.50
N ASN A 169 -20.92 -0.86 38.03
CA ASN A 169 -21.32 -2.04 38.79
C ASN A 169 -21.38 -3.30 37.93
N TYR A 170 -21.86 -3.19 36.68
CA TYR A 170 -21.88 -4.28 35.72
C TYR A 170 -20.46 -4.84 35.51
N TRP A 171 -19.50 -3.96 35.20
CA TRP A 171 -18.11 -4.35 34.99
C TRP A 171 -17.44 -4.89 36.26
N GLN A 172 -17.74 -4.35 37.43
CA GLN A 172 -17.21 -4.89 38.69
C GLN A 172 -17.66 -6.32 38.97
N ILE A 173 -18.89 -6.68 38.61
CA ILE A 173 -19.40 -8.06 38.76
C ILE A 173 -18.75 -8.98 37.74
N VAL A 174 -18.72 -8.58 36.46
CA VAL A 174 -18.08 -9.37 35.39
C VAL A 174 -16.59 -9.64 35.67
N VAL A 175 -15.87 -8.68 36.24
CA VAL A 175 -14.45 -8.85 36.60
C VAL A 175 -14.27 -9.77 37.81
N ARG A 176 -15.22 -9.74 38.76
CA ARG A 176 -15.12 -10.51 40.02
C ARG A 176 -15.60 -11.95 39.87
N TYR A 177 -16.47 -12.21 38.90
CA TYR A 177 -17.05 -13.51 38.58
C TYR A 177 -16.95 -13.75 37.07
N PRO A 178 -15.73 -14.04 36.55
CA PRO A 178 -15.48 -14.26 35.12
C PRO A 178 -16.14 -15.54 34.60
#